data_AF-A0A0Z8FXI3-F1
#
_entry.id   AF-A0A0Z8FXI3-F1
#
_cell.length_a   1.000
_cell.length_b   1.000
_cell.length_c   1.000
_cell.angle_alpha   90.00
_cell.angle_beta   90.00
_cell.angle_gamma   90.00
#
_symmetry.space_group_name_H-M   'P 1'
#
loop_
_entity.id
_entity.type
_entity.pdbx_description
1 polymer ?
#
loop_
_entity_poly.entity_id
_entity_poly.type
_entity_poly.pdbx_seq_one_letter_code
_entity_poly.pdbx_strand_id
1 'polypeptide(L)'
;MTYKDWYEKYVDKTTDLVENSAQKLYNQGMKNSGAVYGAWNDKNDEYGIEREKHAKMYYEQVRNRNRETQVVRVAKNSSFSVSDVEKIFDHIFINEHDLEEGRKRFDPNYDMAESWRRLTEVGGKNIQKHDIIMLHHELMELGLMAKGMSYDEAHNQTNKVYNYQMAWIEWAIKKGDL
;
A
#
# COMPACT_ATOMS: atom_id res chain seq x y z
N MET A 1 -24.49 -11.45 3.81
CA MET A 1 -23.30 -12.30 3.70
C MET A 1 -22.24 -11.67 4.59
N THR A 2 -21.83 -12.36 5.65
CA THR A 2 -20.79 -11.87 6.58
C THR A 2 -19.39 -12.08 6.00
N TYR A 3 -18.36 -11.48 6.60
CA TYR A 3 -16.95 -11.68 6.19
C TYR A 3 -16.57 -13.16 6.19
N LYS A 4 -17.01 -13.90 7.21
CA LYS A 4 -16.82 -15.35 7.30
C LYS A 4 -17.51 -16.09 6.16
N ASP A 5 -18.74 -15.69 5.81
CA ASP A 5 -19.50 -16.30 4.72
C ASP A 5 -18.92 -16.00 3.32
N TRP A 6 -18.23 -14.86 3.15
CA TRP A 6 -17.53 -14.53 1.90
C TRP A 6 -16.21 -15.30 1.80
N TYR A 7 -15.42 -15.33 2.88
CA TYR A 7 -14.13 -16.03 2.94
C TYR A 7 -14.30 -17.53 2.65
N GLU A 8 -15.25 -18.19 3.32
CA GLU A 8 -15.51 -19.63 3.12
C GLU A 8 -16.08 -19.96 1.72
N LYS A 9 -16.63 -18.97 1.02
CA LYS A 9 -17.25 -19.16 -0.30
C LYS A 9 -16.28 -18.93 -1.46
N TYR A 10 -15.29 -18.05 -1.28
CA TYR A 10 -14.42 -17.59 -2.37
C TYR A 10 -12.93 -17.87 -2.16
N VAL A 11 -12.52 -18.31 -0.97
CA VAL A 11 -11.14 -18.68 -0.66
C VAL A 11 -11.08 -20.19 -0.37
N ASP A 12 -10.35 -20.94 -1.20
CA ASP A 12 -10.18 -22.38 -1.04
C ASP A 12 -9.27 -22.68 0.16
N LYS A 13 -9.54 -23.73 0.94
CA LYS A 13 -8.71 -24.09 2.11
C LYS A 13 -7.35 -24.67 1.73
N THR A 14 -7.13 -24.95 0.44
CA THR A 14 -5.82 -25.31 -0.10
C THR A 14 -4.88 -24.10 -0.17
N THR A 15 -5.42 -22.88 -0.28
CA THR A 15 -4.66 -21.63 -0.37
C THR A 15 -3.86 -21.33 0.91
N ASP A 16 -4.37 -21.68 2.10
CA ASP A 16 -3.67 -21.48 3.38
C ASP A 16 -2.37 -22.33 3.51
N LEU A 17 -2.32 -23.50 2.82
CA LEU A 17 -1.12 -24.35 2.76
C LEU A 17 -0.14 -23.87 1.66
N VAL A 18 -0.66 -23.24 0.61
CA VAL A 18 0.12 -22.65 -0.48
C VAL A 18 0.75 -21.33 -0.05
N GLU A 19 0.07 -20.48 0.71
CA GLU A 19 0.62 -19.21 1.23
C GLU A 19 1.82 -19.46 2.16
N ASN A 20 1.71 -20.43 3.07
CA ASN A 20 2.81 -20.80 3.96
C ASN A 20 4.02 -21.43 3.25
N SER A 21 3.83 -22.00 2.06
CA SER A 21 4.91 -22.61 1.25
C SER A 21 5.49 -21.64 0.21
N ALA A 22 4.70 -20.70 -0.31
CA ALA A 22 5.13 -19.65 -1.22
C ALA A 22 6.09 -18.66 -0.56
N GLN A 23 5.86 -18.32 0.72
CA GLN A 23 6.78 -17.48 1.51
C GLN A 23 8.19 -18.09 1.65
N LYS A 24 8.32 -19.42 1.51
CA LYS A 24 9.56 -20.18 1.76
C LYS A 24 10.39 -20.51 0.50
N LEU A 25 9.91 -20.20 -0.70
CA LEU A 25 10.56 -20.57 -1.98
C LEU A 25 11.04 -19.38 -2.83
N TYR A 26 11.02 -18.16 -2.28
CA TYR A 26 11.26 -16.93 -3.04
C TYR A 26 12.75 -16.58 -3.24
N ASN A 27 13.56 -17.49 -3.79
CA ASN A 27 14.96 -17.20 -4.12
C ASN A 27 15.56 -17.93 -5.33
N GLN A 28 14.78 -18.42 -6.29
CA GLN A 28 15.36 -18.96 -7.53
C GLN A 28 14.57 -18.62 -8.79
N GLY A 29 15.22 -17.90 -9.71
CA GLY A 29 15.05 -18.11 -11.15
C GLY A 29 14.30 -17.03 -11.92
N MET A 30 14.97 -15.89 -12.19
CA MET A 30 14.56 -14.92 -13.21
C MET A 30 14.52 -15.56 -14.62
N LYS A 31 13.47 -15.30 -15.41
CA LYS A 31 13.55 -15.12 -16.89
C LYS A 31 12.48 -14.16 -17.42
N ASN A 32 12.94 -13.28 -18.31
CA ASN A 32 12.29 -12.16 -19.00
C ASN A 32 10.93 -12.43 -19.66
N SER A 33 10.04 -11.43 -19.72
CA SER A 33 9.37 -11.02 -20.98
C SER A 33 8.56 -9.71 -20.88
N GLY A 34 8.73 -8.83 -21.89
CA GLY A 34 7.68 -8.01 -22.51
C GLY A 34 7.02 -6.87 -21.72
N ALA A 35 7.13 -5.64 -22.23
CA ALA A 35 6.38 -4.48 -21.72
C ALA A 35 4.87 -4.64 -21.99
N VAL A 36 4.08 -4.82 -20.94
CA VAL A 36 2.63 -4.66 -20.99
C VAL A 36 2.29 -3.20 -20.67
N TYR A 37 1.59 -2.52 -21.58
CA TYR A 37 1.14 -1.15 -21.38
C TYR A 37 -0.11 -1.16 -20.47
N GLY A 38 0.04 -0.68 -19.23
CA GLY A 38 -1.00 -0.57 -18.22
C GLY A 38 -0.42 -0.55 -16.80
N ALA A 39 -1.24 -0.27 -15.78
CA ALA A 39 -0.84 -0.60 -14.39
C ALA A 39 -0.77 -2.13 -14.25
N TRP A 40 0.15 -2.62 -13.42
CA TRP A 40 0.27 -4.05 -13.17
C TRP A 40 -0.91 -4.53 -12.33
N ASN A 41 -1.56 -5.60 -12.78
CA ASN A 41 -2.72 -6.23 -12.15
C ASN A 41 -2.63 -7.76 -12.36
N ASP A 42 -3.56 -8.50 -11.80
CA ASP A 42 -3.51 -9.98 -11.84
C ASP A 42 -3.63 -10.54 -13.26
N LYS A 43 -4.11 -9.74 -14.23
CA LYS A 43 -4.22 -10.14 -15.64
C LYS A 43 -2.91 -10.04 -16.41
N ASN A 44 -2.00 -9.15 -15.99
CA ASN A 44 -0.73 -8.89 -16.69
C ASN A 44 0.52 -9.13 -15.83
N ASP A 45 0.35 -9.44 -14.54
CA ASP A 45 1.38 -9.79 -13.57
C ASP A 45 0.79 -10.73 -12.51
N GLU A 46 0.33 -11.90 -12.95
CA GLU A 46 -0.33 -12.93 -12.12
C GLU A 46 0.49 -13.30 -10.88
N TYR A 47 1.82 -13.33 -11.00
CA TYR A 47 2.73 -13.67 -9.90
C TYR A 47 3.25 -12.47 -9.12
N GLY A 48 2.84 -11.24 -9.47
CA GLY A 48 3.20 -10.01 -8.73
C GLY A 48 4.68 -9.60 -8.82
N ILE A 49 5.47 -10.19 -9.73
CA ILE A 49 6.92 -9.99 -9.80
C ILE A 49 7.24 -8.55 -10.22
N GLU A 50 6.52 -8.04 -11.22
CA GLU A 50 6.74 -6.67 -11.69
C GLU A 50 6.14 -5.64 -10.72
N ARG A 51 5.02 -5.96 -10.04
CA ARG A 51 4.48 -5.14 -8.94
C ARG A 51 5.47 -4.98 -7.80
N GLU A 52 6.08 -6.06 -7.35
CA GLU A 52 7.06 -6.04 -6.26
C GLU A 52 8.30 -5.22 -6.65
N LYS A 53 8.86 -5.47 -7.83
CA LYS A 53 10.00 -4.72 -8.35
C LYS A 53 9.67 -3.23 -8.50
N HIS A 54 8.49 -2.90 -9.02
CA HIS A 54 8.03 -1.53 -9.15
C HIS A 54 7.92 -0.85 -7.78
N ALA A 55 7.29 -1.50 -6.80
CA ALA A 55 7.13 -0.95 -5.45
C ALA A 55 8.50 -0.64 -4.81
N LYS A 56 9.44 -1.60 -4.85
CA LYS A 56 10.80 -1.41 -4.34
C LYS A 56 11.49 -0.22 -5.00
N MET A 57 11.48 -0.16 -6.33
CA MET A 57 12.08 0.94 -7.08
C MET A 57 11.40 2.28 -6.76
N TYR A 58 10.07 2.31 -6.67
CA TYR A 58 9.32 3.54 -6.44
C TYR A 58 9.56 4.09 -5.03
N TYR A 59 9.54 3.25 -4.00
CA TYR A 59 9.84 3.67 -2.61
C TYR A 59 11.24 4.27 -2.51
N GLU A 60 12.25 3.66 -3.14
CA GLU A 60 13.60 4.23 -3.19
C GLU A 60 13.63 5.57 -3.94
N GLN A 61 12.89 5.71 -5.04
CA GLN A 61 12.79 7.00 -5.72
C GLN A 61 12.12 8.06 -4.84
N VAL A 62 11.05 7.72 -4.13
CA VAL A 62 10.35 8.64 -3.21
C VAL A 62 11.29 9.16 -2.13
N ARG A 63 12.10 8.27 -1.54
CA ARG A 63 13.12 8.61 -0.53
C ARG A 63 14.22 9.53 -1.07
N ASN A 64 14.60 9.37 -2.34
CA ASN A 64 15.67 10.14 -2.98
C ASN A 64 15.20 11.45 -3.66
N ARG A 65 13.89 11.65 -3.82
CA ARG A 65 13.32 12.88 -4.37
C ARG A 65 13.28 14.00 -3.32
N ASN A 66 13.11 15.24 -3.78
CA ASN A 66 12.92 16.37 -2.88
C ASN A 66 11.62 16.19 -2.06
N ARG A 67 11.77 15.97 -0.75
CA ARG A 67 10.67 15.75 0.20
C ARG A 67 9.66 16.88 0.21
N GLU A 68 10.12 18.13 0.35
CA GLU A 68 9.26 19.32 0.45
C GLU A 68 8.32 19.44 -0.76
N THR A 69 8.84 19.23 -1.96
CA THR A 69 8.05 19.26 -3.20
C THR A 69 6.96 18.18 -3.20
N GLN A 70 7.26 16.98 -2.72
CA GLN A 70 6.28 15.88 -2.64
C GLN A 70 5.20 16.22 -1.63
N VAL A 71 5.60 16.60 -0.41
CA VAL A 71 4.68 16.95 0.69
C VAL A 71 3.74 18.08 0.29
N VAL A 72 4.27 19.20 -0.23
CA VAL A 72 3.46 20.36 -0.63
C VAL A 72 2.46 19.99 -1.72
N ARG A 73 2.86 19.14 -2.68
CA ARG A 73 1.93 18.65 -3.72
C ARG A 73 0.84 17.78 -3.14
N VAL A 74 1.18 16.79 -2.32
CA VAL A 74 0.20 15.90 -1.69
C VAL A 74 -0.77 16.72 -0.84
N ALA A 75 -0.28 17.63 0.01
CA ALA A 75 -1.12 18.50 0.84
C ALA A 75 -2.10 19.33 0.01
N LYS A 76 -1.61 19.96 -1.07
CA LYS A 76 -2.46 20.71 -2.00
C LYS A 76 -3.52 19.83 -2.68
N ASN A 77 -3.13 18.63 -3.07
CA ASN A 77 -3.96 17.71 -3.84
C ASN A 77 -4.98 16.94 -2.96
N SER A 78 -4.72 16.77 -1.66
CA SER A 78 -5.58 16.02 -0.73
C SER A 78 -6.36 16.88 0.26
N SER A 79 -6.07 18.18 0.34
CA SER A 79 -6.58 19.10 1.37
C SER A 79 -6.13 18.77 2.80
N PHE A 80 -5.10 17.94 2.97
CA PHE A 80 -4.44 17.74 4.25
C PHE A 80 -3.50 18.91 4.55
N SER A 81 -3.19 19.12 5.84
CA SER A 81 -2.14 20.06 6.21
C SER A 81 -0.78 19.56 5.75
N VAL A 82 0.14 20.47 5.40
CA VAL A 82 1.54 20.13 5.09
C VAL A 82 2.15 19.31 6.23
N SER A 83 1.92 19.71 7.48
CA SER A 83 2.44 19.00 8.66
C SER A 83 1.93 17.56 8.77
N ASP A 84 0.66 17.30 8.47
CA ASP A 84 0.13 15.93 8.53
C ASP A 84 0.68 15.08 7.38
N VAL A 85 0.84 15.65 6.19
CA VAL A 85 1.47 14.96 5.07
C VAL A 85 2.95 14.66 5.34
N GLU A 86 3.67 15.54 6.04
CA GLU A 86 5.05 15.26 6.49
C GLU A 86 5.12 14.05 7.42
N LYS A 87 4.22 13.98 8.41
CA LYS A 87 4.13 12.85 9.33
C LYS A 87 3.82 11.55 8.60
N ILE A 88 2.86 11.59 7.67
CA ILE A 88 2.50 10.43 6.84
C ILE A 88 3.67 10.00 5.97
N PHE A 89 4.37 10.94 5.32
CA PHE A 89 5.55 10.64 4.52
C PHE A 89 6.63 9.94 5.36
N ASP A 90 6.93 10.46 6.55
CA ASP A 90 7.91 9.86 7.44
C ASP A 90 7.46 8.47 7.88
N HIS A 91 6.19 8.30 8.24
CA HIS A 91 5.61 7.02 8.66
C HIS A 91 5.73 5.92 7.59
N ILE A 92 5.35 6.23 6.35
CA ILE A 92 5.38 5.26 5.24
C ILE A 92 6.81 4.97 4.77
N PHE A 93 7.64 6.01 4.60
CA PHE A 93 8.87 5.90 3.80
C PHE A 93 10.16 5.93 4.61
N ILE A 94 10.22 6.63 5.75
CA ILE A 94 11.49 6.98 6.41
C ILE A 94 11.67 6.24 7.73
N ASN A 95 10.64 6.22 8.56
CA ASN A 95 10.67 5.69 9.91
C ASN A 95 10.84 4.17 9.91
N GLU A 96 11.53 3.70 10.95
CA GLU A 96 11.58 2.28 11.29
C GLU A 96 10.60 2.01 12.43
N HIS A 97 9.96 0.85 12.34
CA HIS A 97 8.91 0.39 13.24
C HIS A 97 9.32 -0.94 13.84
N ASP A 98 8.88 -1.20 15.07
CA ASP A 98 9.09 -2.48 15.74
C ASP A 98 8.06 -3.49 15.21
N LEU A 99 8.44 -4.25 14.18
CA LEU A 99 7.60 -5.25 13.52
C LEU A 99 7.95 -6.66 14.05
N GLU A 100 7.13 -7.68 13.73
CA GLU A 100 7.37 -9.06 14.17
C GLU A 100 8.75 -9.59 13.76
N GLU A 101 9.23 -9.20 12.58
CA GLU A 101 10.55 -9.59 12.05
C GLU A 101 11.71 -8.75 12.60
N GLY A 102 11.43 -7.80 13.50
CA GLY A 102 12.38 -6.87 14.09
C GLY A 102 12.16 -5.42 13.65
N ARG A 103 13.04 -4.55 14.13
CA ARG A 103 12.99 -3.12 13.82
C ARG A 103 13.46 -2.85 12.40
N LYS A 104 12.54 -2.47 11.52
CA LYS A 104 12.81 -2.15 10.10
C LYS A 104 11.81 -1.14 9.56
N ARG A 105 12.08 -0.60 8.36
CA ARG A 105 11.07 0.15 7.59
C ARG A 105 10.01 -0.80 7.06
N PHE A 106 8.83 -0.25 6.73
CA PHE A 106 7.81 -1.01 6.02
C PHE A 106 8.31 -1.55 4.68
N ASP A 107 7.85 -2.76 4.36
CA ASP A 107 8.11 -3.36 3.06
C ASP A 107 7.33 -2.59 1.97
N PRO A 108 7.94 -2.33 0.80
CA PRO A 108 7.27 -1.59 -0.28
C PRO A 108 6.00 -2.30 -0.76
N ASN A 109 4.90 -1.54 -0.86
CA ASN A 109 3.62 -2.02 -1.37
C ASN A 109 3.27 -1.32 -2.71
N TYR A 110 2.88 -2.10 -3.71
CA TYR A 110 2.59 -1.59 -5.06
C TYR A 110 1.40 -0.62 -5.08
N ASP A 111 0.32 -0.95 -4.38
CA ASP A 111 -0.89 -0.13 -4.39
C ASP A 111 -0.66 1.19 -3.67
N MET A 112 0.06 1.17 -2.54
CA MET A 112 0.48 2.39 -1.83
C MET A 112 1.43 3.24 -2.68
N ALA A 113 2.36 2.62 -3.41
CA ALA A 113 3.24 3.32 -4.35
C ALA A 113 2.42 4.06 -5.42
N GLU A 114 1.43 3.39 -6.02
CA GLU A 114 0.55 3.97 -7.01
C GLU A 114 -0.36 5.07 -6.43
N SER A 115 -0.84 4.91 -5.20
CA SER A 115 -1.61 5.94 -4.48
C SER A 115 -0.76 7.18 -4.23
N TRP A 116 0.47 7.01 -3.73
CA TRP A 116 1.41 8.11 -3.53
C TRP A 116 1.81 8.79 -4.86
N ARG A 117 1.97 8.00 -5.93
CA ARG A 117 2.22 8.52 -7.29
C ARG A 117 1.09 9.44 -7.73
N ARG A 118 -0.16 9.02 -7.65
CA ARG A 118 -1.33 9.85 -8.00
C ARG A 118 -1.42 11.11 -7.14
N LEU A 119 -1.18 11.00 -5.83
CA LEU A 119 -1.19 12.14 -4.92
C LEU A 119 -0.09 13.17 -5.22
N THR A 120 1.05 12.74 -5.76
CA THR A 120 2.19 13.60 -6.13
C THR A 120 2.15 14.12 -7.57
N GLU A 121 1.18 13.67 -8.39
CA GLU A 121 0.99 14.14 -9.76
C GLU A 121 0.71 15.65 -9.81
N VAL A 122 1.29 16.32 -10.82
CA VAL A 122 1.03 17.74 -11.05
C VAL A 122 -0.44 17.94 -11.41
N GLY A 123 -1.14 18.66 -10.53
CA GLY A 123 -2.57 18.97 -10.70
C GLY A 123 -3.53 17.87 -10.22
N GLY A 124 -3.02 16.75 -9.67
CA GLY A 124 -3.85 15.76 -8.96
C GLY A 124 -5.00 15.15 -9.78
N LYS A 125 -4.82 15.03 -11.11
CA LYS A 125 -5.93 14.72 -12.04
C LYS A 125 -6.52 13.33 -11.87
N ASN A 126 -5.71 12.36 -11.44
CA ASN A 126 -6.10 10.95 -11.40
C ASN A 126 -6.32 10.44 -9.97
N ILE A 127 -6.40 11.32 -8.97
CA ILE A 127 -6.55 10.92 -7.56
C ILE A 127 -7.85 10.15 -7.38
N GLN A 128 -7.74 9.02 -6.69
CA GLN A 128 -8.84 8.12 -6.39
C GLN A 128 -9.24 8.23 -4.92
N LYS A 129 -10.45 7.78 -4.60
CA LYS A 129 -10.98 7.83 -3.22
C LYS A 129 -10.08 7.06 -2.23
N HIS A 130 -9.55 5.91 -2.62
CA HIS A 130 -8.67 5.11 -1.77
C HIS A 130 -7.33 5.81 -1.50
N ASP A 131 -6.84 6.65 -2.40
CA ASP A 131 -5.61 7.44 -2.17
C ASP A 131 -5.77 8.39 -0.96
N ILE A 132 -6.95 9.01 -0.83
CA ILE A 132 -7.27 9.89 0.31
C ILE A 132 -7.51 9.07 1.58
N ILE A 133 -8.15 7.91 1.46
CA ILE A 133 -8.34 6.98 2.59
C ILE A 133 -6.99 6.50 3.12
N MET A 134 -6.00 6.24 2.26
CA MET A 134 -4.63 5.91 2.67
C MET A 134 -4.06 7.00 3.58
N LEU A 135 -4.17 8.28 3.22
CA LEU A 135 -3.67 9.37 4.07
C LEU A 135 -4.35 9.43 5.44
N HIS A 136 -5.67 9.20 5.50
CA HIS A 136 -6.38 9.12 6.77
C HIS A 136 -5.98 7.88 7.59
N HIS A 137 -5.75 6.75 6.91
CA HIS A 137 -5.29 5.51 7.52
C HIS A 137 -3.95 5.74 8.21
N GLU A 138 -2.93 6.14 7.46
CA GLU A 138 -1.58 6.35 8.00
C GLU A 138 -1.54 7.36 9.15
N LEU A 139 -2.30 8.46 9.03
CA LEU A 139 -2.33 9.49 10.08
C LEU A 139 -3.01 9.00 11.37
N MET A 140 -4.09 8.23 11.26
CA MET A 140 -4.78 7.65 12.40
C MET A 140 -3.94 6.56 13.06
N GLU A 141 -3.32 5.67 12.27
CA GLU A 141 -2.44 4.62 12.76
C GLU A 141 -1.27 5.21 13.55
N LEU A 142 -0.56 6.19 12.95
CA LEU A 142 0.52 6.91 13.62
C LEU A 142 0.05 7.56 14.94
N GLY A 143 -1.13 8.16 14.95
CA GLY A 143 -1.72 8.78 16.13
C GLY A 143 -2.08 7.78 17.24
N LEU A 144 -2.41 6.53 16.90
CA LEU A 144 -2.65 5.45 17.85
C LEU A 144 -1.34 4.86 18.38
N MET A 145 -0.35 4.66 17.52
CA MET A 145 1.00 4.23 17.92
C MET A 145 1.64 5.24 18.89
N ALA A 146 1.47 6.54 18.64
CA ALA A 146 1.93 7.60 19.56
C ALA A 146 1.26 7.55 20.95
N LYS A 147 0.12 6.86 21.09
CA LYS A 147 -0.56 6.62 22.38
C LYS A 147 -0.11 5.32 23.04
N GLY A 148 0.87 4.63 22.47
CA GLY A 148 1.46 3.40 23.02
C GLY A 148 0.84 2.10 22.51
N MET A 149 -0.03 2.14 21.49
CA MET A 149 -0.49 0.90 20.82
C MET A 149 0.65 0.29 20.01
N SER A 150 0.67 -1.04 19.89
CA SER A 150 1.53 -1.70 18.91
C SER A 150 1.11 -1.33 17.48
N TYR A 151 1.99 -1.57 16.51
CA TYR A 151 1.65 -1.39 15.10
C TYR A 151 0.40 -2.19 14.72
N ASP A 152 0.33 -3.49 15.04
CA ASP A 152 -0.81 -4.33 14.67
C ASP A 152 -2.12 -3.89 15.33
N GLU A 153 -2.07 -3.46 16.59
CA GLU A 153 -3.24 -2.93 17.29
C GLU A 153 -3.73 -1.64 16.61
N ALA A 154 -2.82 -0.70 16.33
CA ALA A 154 -3.12 0.54 15.65
C ALA A 154 -3.68 0.31 14.24
N HIS A 155 -3.07 -0.58 13.47
CA HIS A 155 -3.49 -0.96 12.12
C HIS A 155 -4.90 -1.55 12.12
N ASN A 156 -5.16 -2.52 13.00
CA ASN A 156 -6.45 -3.17 13.12
C ASN A 156 -7.57 -2.21 13.57
N GLN A 157 -7.28 -1.26 14.46
CA GLN A 157 -8.26 -0.23 14.84
C GLN A 157 -8.51 0.76 13.71
N THR A 158 -7.46 1.16 13.00
CA THR A 158 -7.56 2.07 11.86
C THR A 158 -8.38 1.44 10.72
N ASN A 159 -8.19 0.16 10.43
CA ASN A 159 -8.99 -0.58 9.43
C ASN A 159 -10.49 -0.63 9.72
N LYS A 160 -10.94 -0.36 10.95
CA LYS A 160 -12.38 -0.25 11.26
C LYS A 160 -12.99 1.06 10.79
N VAL A 161 -12.17 2.09 10.56
CA VAL A 161 -12.60 3.45 10.20
C VAL A 161 -12.16 3.82 8.78
N TYR A 162 -10.88 3.58 8.46
CA TYR A 162 -10.23 3.90 7.20
C TYR A 162 -9.60 2.65 6.60
N ASN A 163 -10.41 1.69 6.15
CA ASN A 163 -9.89 0.48 5.51
C ASN A 163 -9.37 0.78 4.10
N TYR A 164 -8.07 1.04 3.98
CA TYR A 164 -7.44 1.36 2.70
C TYR A 164 -7.54 0.19 1.71
N GLN A 165 -7.23 -1.03 2.16
CA GLN A 165 -7.23 -2.21 1.31
C GLN A 165 -8.62 -2.47 0.71
N MET A 166 -9.68 -2.43 1.52
CA MET A 166 -11.05 -2.59 1.04
C MET A 166 -11.45 -1.49 0.05
N ALA A 167 -11.06 -0.24 0.32
CA ALA A 167 -11.35 0.87 -0.60
C ALA A 167 -10.64 0.70 -1.95
N TRP A 168 -9.41 0.17 -1.95
CA TRP A 168 -8.67 -0.15 -3.17
C TRP A 168 -9.32 -1.32 -3.92
N ILE A 169 -9.68 -2.41 -3.23
CA ILE A 169 -10.35 -3.58 -3.83
C ILE A 169 -11.65 -3.16 -4.52
N GLU A 170 -12.48 -2.36 -3.84
CA GLU A 170 -13.72 -1.84 -4.42
C GLU A 170 -13.49 -1.03 -5.71
N TRP A 171 -12.40 -0.26 -5.75
CA TRP A 171 -12.02 0.50 -6.93
C TRP A 171 -11.52 -0.41 -8.06
N ALA A 172 -10.67 -1.38 -7.73
CA ALA A 172 -10.09 -2.31 -8.68
C ALA A 172 -11.16 -3.20 -9.35
N ILE A 173 -12.16 -3.68 -8.59
CA ILE A 173 -13.33 -4.41 -9.14
C ILE A 173 -14.12 -3.52 -10.11
N LYS A 174 -14.41 -2.26 -9.74
CA LYS A 174 -15.16 -1.33 -10.60
C LYS A 174 -14.44 -1.03 -11.92
N LYS A 175 -13.10 -1.02 -11.88
CA LYS A 175 -12.24 -0.84 -13.05
C LYS A 175 -12.07 -2.12 -13.87
N GLY A 176 -12.38 -3.28 -13.29
CA GLY A 176 -12.20 -4.59 -13.90
C GLY A 176 -10.75 -5.08 -13.86
N ASP A 177 -9.97 -4.65 -12.87
CA ASP A 177 -8.59 -5.12 -12.63
C ASP A 177 -8.55 -6.39 -11.78
N LEU A 178 -9.63 -6.68 -11.04
CA LEU A 178 -9.89 -7.91 -10.27
C LEU A 178 -11.15 -8.62 -10.80
#